data_AF-A0A553JMD8-F1
#
_entry.id   AF-A0A553JMD8-F1
#
_cell.length_a   1.000
_cell.length_b   1.000
_cell.length_c   1.000
_cell.angle_alpha   90.00
_cell.angle_beta   90.00
_cell.angle_gamma   90.00
#
_symmetry.space_group_name_H-M   'P 1'
#
loop_
_entity.id
_entity.type
_entity.pdbx_description
1 polymer ?
#
loop_
_entity_poly.entity_id
_entity_poly.type
_entity_poly.pdbx_seq_one_letter_code
_entity_poly.pdbx_strand_id
1 'polypeptide(L)'
;MDRTLAAMLARADADPQQGQPTPLVDAALEIVNDIALSYIEKQLQIDTLQQQAKDRELELFGEVWESLHAITPLEEITAADGKPVTGKPE
;
A
#
# COMPACT_ATOMS: atom_id res chain seq x y z
N MET A 1 28.05 -1.10 18.45
CA MET A 1 27.65 -0.71 17.09
C MET A 1 26.97 -1.91 16.46
N ASP A 2 25.64 -1.87 16.44
CA ASP A 2 24.76 -2.95 15.99
C ASP A 2 25.02 -3.32 14.53
N ARG A 3 25.58 -4.51 14.30
CA ARG A 3 25.79 -5.08 12.95
C ARG A 3 24.50 -5.10 12.12
N THR A 4 23.35 -5.21 12.78
CA THR A 4 22.03 -5.18 12.15
C THR A 4 21.71 -3.82 11.55
N LEU A 5 22.04 -2.74 12.24
CA LEU A 5 21.82 -1.38 11.76
C LEU A 5 22.72 -1.08 10.55
N ALA A 6 23.99 -1.51 10.60
CA ALA A 6 24.93 -1.34 9.51
C ALA A 6 24.54 -2.15 8.25
N ALA A 7 23.98 -3.36 8.43
CA ALA A 7 23.49 -4.18 7.32
C ALA A 7 22.18 -3.62 6.71
N MET A 8 21.30 -3.03 7.52
CA MET A 8 20.10 -2.34 7.04
C MET A 8 20.48 -1.06 6.26
N LEU A 9 21.42 -0.26 6.78
CA LEU A 9 21.93 0.91 6.07
C LEU A 9 22.63 0.52 4.76
N ALA A 10 23.46 -0.53 4.77
CA ALA A 10 24.15 -0.98 3.56
C ALA A 10 23.22 -1.55 2.50
N ARG A 11 22.06 -2.11 2.88
CA ARG A 11 21.01 -2.53 1.93
C ARG A 11 20.27 -1.35 1.33
N ALA A 12 20.00 -0.30 2.12
CA ALA A 12 19.45 0.94 1.61
C ALA A 12 20.43 1.65 0.67
N ASP A 13 21.71 1.76 1.04
CA ASP A 13 22.75 2.42 0.23
C ASP A 13 23.09 1.63 -1.06
N ALA A 14 22.92 0.30 -1.04
CA ALA A 14 23.23 -0.58 -2.17
C ALA A 14 22.07 -0.80 -3.14
N ASP A 15 20.89 -0.23 -2.92
CA ASP A 15 19.79 -0.27 -3.90
C ASP A 15 20.05 0.82 -4.94
N PRO A 16 20.53 0.48 -6.16
CA PRO A 16 20.93 1.46 -7.16
C PRO A 16 19.74 2.25 -7.73
N GLN A 17 18.54 1.96 -7.23
CA GLN A 17 17.32 2.65 -7.57
C GLN A 17 16.84 3.59 -6.44
N GLN A 18 17.46 3.63 -5.26
CA GLN A 18 17.17 4.66 -4.25
C GLN A 18 17.38 6.06 -4.87
N GLY A 19 16.29 6.82 -5.01
CA GLY A 19 16.27 8.12 -5.67
C GLY A 19 15.75 8.12 -7.12
N GLN A 20 15.42 6.97 -7.70
CA GLN A 20 14.60 6.96 -8.92
C GLN A 20 13.18 7.39 -8.56
N PRO A 21 12.59 8.32 -9.32
CA PRO A 21 11.23 8.77 -9.08
C PRO A 21 10.27 7.60 -9.27
N THR A 22 9.38 7.42 -8.30
CA THR A 22 8.33 6.40 -8.30
C THR A 22 6.97 7.08 -8.36
N PRO A 23 6.68 7.84 -9.44
CA PRO A 23 5.53 8.73 -9.50
C PRO A 23 4.18 8.03 -9.31
N LEU A 24 4.06 6.77 -9.73
CA LEU A 24 2.83 5.99 -9.54
C LEU A 24 2.67 5.55 -8.09
N VAL A 25 3.76 5.22 -7.41
CA VAL A 25 3.76 4.87 -5.99
C VAL A 25 3.46 6.10 -5.14
N ASP A 26 4.10 7.23 -5.43
CA ASP A 26 3.84 8.51 -4.76
C ASP A 26 2.36 8.89 -4.90
N ALA A 27 1.81 8.84 -6.12
CA ALA A 27 0.39 9.10 -6.37
C ALA A 27 -0.54 8.12 -5.63
N ALA A 28 -0.17 6.84 -5.57
CA ALA A 28 -0.94 5.84 -4.86
C ALA A 28 -0.93 6.08 -3.34
N LEU A 29 0.20 6.53 -2.77
CA LEU A 29 0.29 6.92 -1.37
C LEU A 29 -0.54 8.18 -1.06
N GLU A 30 -0.62 9.14 -1.98
CA GLU A 30 -1.54 10.28 -1.84
C GLU A 30 -3.00 9.81 -1.77
N ILE A 31 -3.39 8.87 -2.64
CA ILE A 31 -4.74 8.27 -2.66
C ILE A 31 -5.03 7.52 -1.36
N VAL A 32 -4.05 6.76 -0.84
CA VAL A 32 -4.15 6.11 0.48
C VAL A 32 -4.46 7.15 1.56
N ASN A 33 -3.80 8.31 1.56
CA ASN A 33 -4.00 9.36 2.57
C ASN A 33 -5.22 10.27 2.33
N ASP A 34 -5.90 10.16 1.19
CA ASP A 34 -7.02 11.04 0.84
C ASP A 34 -8.30 10.72 1.62
N ILE A 35 -8.64 11.52 2.62
CA ILE A 35 -9.82 11.32 3.47
C ILE A 35 -11.16 11.55 2.76
N ALA A 36 -11.17 12.11 1.56
CA ALA A 36 -12.39 12.34 0.79
C ALA A 36 -12.84 11.10 0.01
N LEU A 37 -11.93 10.15 -0.23
CA LEU A 37 -12.19 8.92 -0.98
C LEU A 37 -12.59 7.78 -0.05
N SER A 38 -13.60 7.00 -0.46
CA SER A 38 -13.96 5.75 0.21
C SER A 38 -12.93 4.67 -0.06
N TYR A 39 -12.82 3.66 0.81
CA TYR A 39 -11.93 2.50 0.58
C TYR A 39 -12.05 1.89 -0.83
N ILE A 40 -13.26 1.64 -1.32
CA ILE A 40 -13.47 1.07 -2.68
C ILE A 40 -12.91 2.00 -3.76
N GLU A 41 -13.08 3.31 -3.62
CA GLU A 41 -12.56 4.30 -4.58
C GLU A 41 -11.03 4.35 -4.56
N LYS A 42 -10.43 4.23 -3.37
CA LYS A 42 -8.98 4.11 -3.19
C LYS A 42 -8.47 2.84 -3.86
N GLN A 43 -9.11 1.69 -3.59
CA GLN A 43 -8.73 0.41 -4.20
C GLN A 43 -8.76 0.48 -5.73
N LEU A 44 -9.82 1.02 -6.32
CA LEU A 44 -9.97 1.10 -7.77
C LEU A 44 -8.87 1.97 -8.41
N GLN A 45 -8.54 3.10 -7.78
CA GLN A 45 -7.51 3.99 -8.27
C GLN A 45 -6.10 3.41 -8.09
N ILE A 46 -5.82 2.78 -6.95
CA ILE A 46 -4.54 2.11 -6.68
C ILE A 46 -4.34 0.93 -7.64
N ASP A 47 -5.38 0.12 -7.92
CA ASP A 47 -5.33 -0.95 -8.93
C ASP A 47 -5.00 -0.40 -10.32
N THR A 48 -5.65 0.70 -10.70
CA THR A 48 -5.39 1.36 -11.99
C THR A 48 -3.95 1.86 -12.10
N LEU A 49 -3.37 2.38 -11.02
CA LEU A 49 -1.97 2.81 -10.99
C LEU A 49 -1.02 1.60 -11.00
N GLN A 50 -1.35 0.53 -10.29
CA GLN A 50 -0.57 -0.70 -10.29
C GLN A 50 -0.50 -1.34 -11.68
N GLN A 51 -1.60 -1.35 -12.44
CA GLN A 51 -1.59 -1.87 -13.81
C GLN A 51 -0.73 -1.04 -14.77
N GLN A 52 -0.52 0.24 -14.46
CA GLN A 52 0.37 1.12 -15.22
C GLN A 52 1.83 1.01 -14.76
N ALA A 53 2.05 0.56 -13.53
CA ALA A 53 3.36 0.37 -12.94
C ALA A 53 4.14 -0.75 -13.63
N LYS A 54 5.45 -0.58 -13.71
CA LYS A 54 6.38 -1.55 -14.29
C LYS A 54 7.59 -1.70 -13.41
N ASP A 55 8.22 -2.87 -13.52
CA ASP A 55 9.48 -3.20 -12.85
C ASP A 55 9.40 -2.83 -11.36
N ARG A 56 10.23 -1.89 -10.92
CA ARG A 56 10.34 -1.49 -9.53
C ARG A 56 9.09 -0.85 -8.94
N GLU A 57 8.37 -0.01 -9.70
CA GLU A 57 7.17 0.62 -9.14
C GLU A 57 6.13 -0.45 -8.79
N LEU A 58 6.00 -1.49 -9.62
CA LEU A 58 5.10 -2.61 -9.37
C LEU A 58 5.49 -3.40 -8.11
N GLU A 59 6.78 -3.55 -7.82
CA GLU A 59 7.26 -4.18 -6.57
C GLU A 59 6.87 -3.36 -5.33
N LEU A 60 6.95 -2.04 -5.42
CA LEU A 60 6.61 -1.11 -4.34
C LEU A 60 5.09 -0.99 -4.10
N PHE A 61 4.25 -1.35 -5.08
CA PHE A 61 2.78 -1.37 -4.89
C PHE A 61 2.34 -2.32 -3.78
N GLY A 62 3.12 -3.37 -3.48
CA GLY A 62 2.85 -4.23 -2.32
C GLY A 62 2.78 -3.44 -1.01
N GLU A 63 3.72 -2.52 -0.79
CA GLU A 63 3.79 -1.67 0.40
C GLU A 63 2.64 -0.65 0.46
N VAL A 64 2.19 -0.18 -0.71
CA VAL A 64 1.01 0.71 -0.82
C VAL A 64 -0.26 -0.02 -0.38
N TRP A 65 -0.45 -1.26 -0.82
CA TRP A 65 -1.61 -2.07 -0.41
C TRP A 65 -1.60 -2.41 1.07
N GLU A 66 -0.44 -2.74 1.62
CA GLU A 66 -0.27 -2.93 3.06
C GLU A 66 -0.60 -1.66 3.83
N SER A 67 -0.16 -0.50 3.34
CA SER A 67 -0.46 0.80 3.94
C SER A 67 -1.95 1.10 3.90
N LEU A 68 -2.62 0.89 2.75
CA LEU A 68 -4.07 1.06 2.61
C LEU A 68 -4.82 0.21 3.64
N HIS A 69 -4.46 -1.07 3.76
CA HIS A 69 -5.09 -1.98 4.73
C HIS A 69 -4.78 -1.58 6.19
N ALA A 70 -3.59 -1.06 6.47
CA ALA A 70 -3.20 -0.68 7.83
C ALA A 70 -3.91 0.58 8.33
N ILE A 71 -4.18 1.54 7.44
CA ILE A 71 -4.86 2.79 7.82
C ILE A 71 -6.39 2.71 7.72
N THR A 72 -6.90 1.78 6.91
CA THR A 72 -8.35 1.64 6.72
C THR A 72 -8.93 0.86 7.90
N PRO A 73 -9.95 1.38 8.60
CA PRO A 73 -10.59 0.64 9.68
C PRO A 73 -11.22 -0.65 9.15
N LEU A 74 -11.09 -1.73 9.93
CA LEU A 74 -11.58 -3.06 9.54
C LEU A 74 -13.05 -3.05 9.12
N GLU A 75 -13.88 -2.22 9.76
CA GLU A 75 -15.30 -2.04 9.46
C GLU A 75 -15.55 -1.60 8.01
N GLU A 76 -14.73 -0.70 7.48
CA GLU A 76 -14.83 -0.19 6.12
C GLU A 76 -14.34 -1.23 5.09
N ILE A 77 -13.27 -1.97 5.44
CA ILE A 77 -12.80 -3.12 4.64
C ILE A 77 -13.89 -4.20 4.56
N THR A 78 -14.54 -4.50 5.69
CA THR A 78 -15.59 -5.54 5.75
C THR A 78 -16.87 -5.10 5.03
N ALA A 79 -17.19 -3.80 5.09
CA ALA A 79 -18.31 -3.21 4.35
C ALA A 79 -18.08 -3.26 2.83
N ALA A 80 -16.83 -3.12 2.39
CA ALA A 80 -16.45 -3.23 0.98
C ALA A 80 -16.39 -4.68 0.47
N ASP A 81 -15.92 -5.63 1.29
CA ASP A 81 -15.75 -7.05 0.90
C ASP A 81 -17.07 -7.85 0.90
N GLY A 82 -18.15 -7.28 1.44
CA GLY A 82 -19.49 -7.84 1.26
C GLY A 82 -19.73 -9.20 1.94
N LYS A 83 -19.19 -9.40 3.14
CA LYS A 83 -19.69 -10.47 4.03
C LYS A 83 -20.41 -9.88 5.23
N PRO A 84 -21.74 -10.11 5.37
CA PRO A 84 -22.39 -9.91 6.65
C PRO A 84 -21.71 -10.85 7.64
N VAL A 85 -21.32 -10.32 8.81
CA VAL A 85 -21.01 -11.15 9.96
C VAL A 85 -22.31 -11.83 10.42
N THR A 86 -22.71 -12.91 9.73
CA THR A 86 -23.69 -13.88 10.22
C THR A 86 -23.02 -14.68 11.33
N GLY A 87 -22.85 -14.02 12.48
CA GLY A 87 -22.32 -14.60 13.71
C GLY A 87 -23.41 -14.68 14.77
N LYS A 88 -24.52 -15.37 14.47
CA LYS A 88 -25.45 -15.84 15.49
C LYS A 88 -25.98 -17.22 15.13
N PRO A 89 -25.53 -18.28 15.82
CA PRO A 89 -26.38 -19.40 16.13
C PRO A 89 -26.97 -19.16 17.53
N GLU A 90 -28.30 -19.17 17.59
CA GLU A 90 -29.05 -19.53 18.81
C GLU A 90 -28.80 -20.99 19.20
#